data_AF-A0A7V5F168-F1
#
_entry.id   AF-A0A7V5F168-F1
#
_cell.length_a   1.000
_cell.length_b   1.000
_cell.length_c   1.000
_cell.angle_alpha   90.00
_cell.angle_beta   90.00
_cell.angle_gamma   90.00
#
_symmetry.space_group_name_H-M   'P 1'
#
loop_
_entity.id
_entity.type
_entity.pdbx_description
1 polymer ?
#
loop_
_entity_poly.entity_id
_entity_poly.type
_entity_poly.pdbx_seq_one_letter_code
_entity_poly.pdbx_strand_id
1 'polypeptide(L)'
;MYLVDHGGDGKFFIDEENTVSASDLDGWLDNLPGRVILIYEACHSGSFLPVMTPPAGKERILITSASSEESAWFVAEGSVSFSSYFWTQIFNGENVEDAFVTARDATEYTIETQHPLMDDNADGVYEDDATDPSEDGELARNTYIGNHTIVSGDVPIIASVSLEQKLDGGTTTASLYAEATDADGIARVWAVIRPPDYVPTGDPVANLPVVDLIPVGNDRYEASYDRFDVNGTYLIAIYAKDNAGNTSPPKLTTVEVQSASMRKAIILVTDTMTGSIKPMLAQLGQFAYSVLINNQGYEEEDIYFMSPDTLSSGVKAPDLNNLETALTSWAADAQDLVLYMAGEGDVSILHINGTEILLPEQLDVWLDELQAQIPGKITVVYDSCHSWNFLRHLTPPAGKEKERILIGSTGKNQSVHFIPDGKISFSKYFWAAVSDGNNVYKSFTIAKDSIKFTCEQNPQIDDNGNGKNKYEDGDNDGRLARKYFIGAGIMRADNDPL
;
A
#
# COMPACT_ATOMS: atom_id res chain seq x y z
N MET A 1 4.85 -33.46 10.18
CA MET A 1 5.46 -32.25 10.75
C MET A 1 5.11 -31.11 9.82
N TYR A 2 4.67 -30.00 10.38
CA TYR A 2 4.36 -28.79 9.63
C TYR A 2 5.22 -27.66 10.19
N LEU A 3 5.99 -27.00 9.34
CA LEU A 3 6.83 -25.86 9.66
C LEU A 3 6.35 -24.65 8.86
N VAL A 4 6.18 -23.53 9.55
CA VAL A 4 5.68 -22.29 8.97
C VAL A 4 6.28 -21.13 9.72
N ASP A 5 7.13 -20.34 9.04
CA ASP A 5 7.72 -19.09 9.53
C ASP A 5 8.66 -18.52 8.44
N HIS A 6 9.57 -17.62 8.81
CA HIS A 6 10.73 -17.23 8.03
C HIS A 6 11.67 -18.42 7.76
N GLY A 7 12.17 -18.45 6.53
CA GLY A 7 13.16 -19.40 6.06
C GLY A 7 14.28 -18.69 5.34
N GLY A 8 15.45 -19.33 5.34
CA GLY A 8 16.61 -18.90 4.56
C GLY A 8 17.27 -20.13 3.93
N ASP A 9 18.24 -19.91 3.06
CA ASP A 9 18.97 -21.01 2.41
C ASP A 9 19.55 -21.99 3.45
N GLY A 10 19.04 -23.22 3.44
CA GLY A 10 19.36 -24.32 4.34
C GLY A 10 18.97 -24.13 5.81
N LYS A 11 18.11 -23.14 6.13
CA LYS A 11 17.74 -22.78 7.51
C LYS A 11 16.26 -22.46 7.68
N PHE A 12 15.74 -22.80 8.86
CA PHE A 12 14.44 -22.39 9.37
C PHE A 12 14.63 -21.53 10.62
N PHE A 13 13.95 -20.40 10.71
CA PHE A 13 14.01 -19.53 11.89
C PHE A 13 12.92 -19.94 12.88
N ILE A 14 13.32 -20.28 14.12
CA ILE A 14 12.37 -20.51 15.22
C ILE A 14 11.97 -19.18 15.86
N ASP A 15 12.94 -18.27 15.96
CA ASP A 15 12.80 -16.89 16.39
C ASP A 15 13.98 -16.05 15.83
N GLU A 16 14.10 -14.79 16.24
CA GLU A 16 15.14 -13.86 15.76
C GLU A 16 16.58 -14.31 16.05
N GLU A 17 16.78 -15.17 17.06
CA GLU A 17 18.11 -15.59 17.53
C GLU A 17 18.41 -17.08 17.24
N ASN A 18 17.38 -17.90 17.02
CA ASN A 18 17.48 -19.34 16.93
C ASN A 18 17.06 -19.86 15.54
N THR A 19 17.94 -20.65 14.93
CA THR A 19 17.69 -21.30 13.64
C THR A 19 17.92 -22.80 13.70
N VAL A 20 17.16 -23.56 12.93
CA VAL A 20 17.38 -24.99 12.66
C VAL A 20 17.95 -25.14 11.26
N SER A 21 19.08 -25.85 11.14
CA SER A 21 19.63 -26.19 9.82
C SER A 21 18.92 -27.40 9.21
N ALA A 22 18.90 -27.49 7.88
CA ALA A 22 18.37 -28.66 7.17
C ALA A 22 19.03 -29.97 7.64
N SER A 23 20.35 -29.97 7.85
CA SER A 23 21.08 -31.15 8.34
C SER A 23 20.73 -31.55 9.77
N ASP A 24 20.49 -30.58 10.66
CA ASP A 24 20.08 -30.89 12.03
C ASP A 24 18.67 -31.48 12.04
N LEU A 25 17.76 -30.87 11.27
CA LEU A 25 16.39 -31.36 11.15
C LEU A 25 16.34 -32.77 10.56
N ASP A 26 17.09 -33.04 9.49
CA ASP A 26 17.24 -34.36 8.87
C ASP A 26 17.63 -35.41 9.92
N GLY A 27 18.72 -35.16 10.64
CA GLY A 27 19.21 -36.06 11.69
C GLY A 27 18.19 -36.28 12.82
N TRP A 28 17.31 -35.32 13.12
CA TRP A 28 16.23 -35.51 14.07
C TRP A 28 15.11 -36.39 13.51
N LEU A 29 14.68 -36.15 12.28
CA LEU A 29 13.62 -36.92 11.61
C LEU A 29 14.03 -38.37 11.37
N ASP A 30 15.32 -38.62 11.14
CA ASP A 30 15.91 -39.95 10.98
C ASP A 30 15.71 -40.87 12.17
N ASN A 31 15.48 -40.32 13.35
CA ASN A 31 15.26 -41.11 14.57
C ASN A 31 13.79 -41.45 14.79
N LEU A 32 12.86 -40.88 14.03
CA LEU A 32 11.43 -41.14 14.19
C LEU A 32 11.04 -42.52 13.62
N PRO A 33 10.10 -43.23 14.27
CA PRO A 33 9.56 -44.47 13.73
C PRO A 33 8.48 -44.19 12.66
N GLY A 34 8.42 -45.04 11.64
CA GLY A 34 7.42 -44.94 10.58
C GLY A 34 7.73 -43.90 9.51
N ARG A 35 6.72 -43.62 8.67
CA ARG A 35 6.79 -42.60 7.61
C ARG A 35 6.75 -41.21 8.20
N VAL A 36 7.60 -40.32 7.69
CA VAL A 36 7.60 -38.90 8.05
C VAL A 36 7.03 -38.10 6.89
N ILE A 37 6.08 -37.20 7.18
CA ILE A 37 5.60 -36.19 6.22
C ILE A 37 6.08 -34.85 6.76
N LEU A 38 6.86 -34.11 5.98
CA LEU A 38 7.30 -32.76 6.31
C LEU A 38 6.70 -31.80 5.29
N ILE A 39 5.87 -30.88 5.76
CA ILE A 39 5.36 -29.76 4.97
C ILE A 39 6.03 -28.52 5.50
N TYR A 40 6.72 -27.79 4.63
CA TYR A 40 7.51 -26.62 5.00
C TYR A 40 7.11 -25.41 4.17
N GLU A 41 6.47 -24.44 4.80
CA GLU A 41 6.09 -23.18 4.17
C GLU A 41 6.93 -22.02 4.70
N ALA A 42 7.92 -21.63 3.91
CA ALA A 42 8.80 -20.52 4.20
C ALA A 42 9.59 -20.10 2.95
N CYS A 43 10.16 -18.89 2.98
CA CYS A 43 11.14 -18.47 1.97
C CYS A 43 12.29 -19.46 1.90
N HIS A 44 12.78 -19.76 0.70
CA HIS A 44 13.87 -20.68 0.43
C HIS A 44 13.61 -22.13 0.92
N SER A 45 12.36 -22.52 1.16
CA SER A 45 12.02 -23.82 1.74
C SER A 45 12.55 -25.00 0.90
N GLY A 46 12.58 -24.88 -0.42
CA GLY A 46 13.15 -25.86 -1.34
C GLY A 46 14.63 -26.16 -1.12
N SER A 47 15.39 -25.30 -0.43
CA SER A 47 16.80 -25.55 -0.07
C SER A 47 16.99 -26.74 0.87
N PHE A 48 15.91 -27.23 1.51
CA PHE A 48 15.95 -28.41 2.37
C PHE A 48 15.93 -29.72 1.57
N LEU A 49 15.35 -29.72 0.36
CA LEU A 49 15.15 -30.96 -0.41
C LEU A 49 16.45 -31.75 -0.63
N PRO A 50 17.60 -31.15 -0.99
CA PRO A 50 18.83 -31.90 -1.25
C PRO A 50 19.48 -32.54 0.00
N VAL A 51 19.03 -32.17 1.21
CA VAL A 51 19.67 -32.56 2.49
C VAL A 51 18.84 -33.58 3.26
N MET A 52 17.57 -33.74 2.92
CA MET A 52 16.57 -34.44 3.75
C MET A 52 16.31 -35.88 3.28
N THR A 53 17.30 -36.57 2.71
CA THR A 53 17.17 -37.96 2.26
C THR A 53 17.02 -38.93 3.45
N PRO A 54 15.93 -39.71 3.55
CA PRO A 54 15.74 -40.64 4.65
C PRO A 54 16.73 -41.83 4.64
N PRO A 55 17.06 -42.42 5.80
CA PRO A 55 17.87 -43.63 5.89
C PRO A 55 17.25 -44.80 5.15
N ALA A 56 18.10 -45.71 4.67
CA ALA A 56 17.67 -46.92 3.96
C ALA A 56 16.58 -47.69 4.72
N GLY A 57 15.46 -47.94 4.04
CA GLY A 57 14.30 -48.64 4.62
C GLY A 57 13.32 -47.75 5.38
N LYS A 58 13.50 -46.43 5.32
CA LYS A 58 12.52 -45.44 5.77
C LYS A 58 11.94 -44.66 4.59
N GLU A 59 10.74 -44.14 4.79
CA GLU A 59 10.00 -43.34 3.82
C GLU A 59 9.81 -41.93 4.37
N ARG A 60 9.99 -40.92 3.51
CA ARG A 60 9.75 -39.52 3.84
C ARG A 60 9.08 -38.83 2.65
N ILE A 61 8.02 -38.08 2.92
CA ILE A 61 7.40 -37.16 1.96
C ILE A 61 7.80 -35.76 2.39
N LEU A 62 8.50 -35.03 1.54
CA LEU A 62 8.91 -33.65 1.75
C LEU A 62 8.16 -32.75 0.79
N ILE A 63 7.47 -31.74 1.31
CA ILE A 63 6.72 -30.76 0.54
C ILE A 63 7.21 -29.38 0.96
N THR A 64 7.61 -28.55 0.00
CA THR A 64 8.05 -27.18 0.22
C THR A 64 7.16 -26.22 -0.54
N SER A 65 6.85 -25.07 0.06
CA SER A 65 5.98 -24.08 -0.57
C SER A 65 6.67 -23.25 -1.64
N ALA A 66 8.01 -23.22 -1.68
CA ALA A 66 8.79 -22.42 -2.60
C ALA A 66 10.06 -23.17 -3.01
N SER A 67 10.65 -22.82 -4.16
CA SER A 67 11.96 -23.34 -4.56
C SER A 67 13.08 -22.72 -3.72
N SER A 68 14.33 -23.19 -3.90
CA SER A 68 15.47 -22.78 -3.06
C SER A 68 15.80 -21.28 -3.13
N GLU A 69 15.46 -20.61 -4.23
CA GLU A 69 15.78 -19.20 -4.46
C GLU A 69 14.54 -18.28 -4.37
N GLU A 70 13.39 -18.81 -3.97
CA GLU A 70 12.11 -18.11 -4.00
C GLU A 70 11.55 -17.85 -2.60
N SER A 71 10.78 -16.77 -2.49
CA SER A 71 10.04 -16.43 -1.27
C SER A 71 8.72 -17.22 -1.18
N ALA A 72 8.24 -17.44 0.04
CA ALA A 72 6.90 -17.98 0.29
C ALA A 72 5.93 -16.84 0.65
N TRP A 73 4.66 -16.98 0.25
CA TRP A 73 3.70 -15.90 0.32
C TRP A 73 2.51 -16.25 1.21
N PHE A 74 2.13 -15.32 2.10
CA PHE A 74 1.02 -15.47 3.03
C PHE A 74 0.09 -14.26 2.93
N VAL A 75 -0.76 -14.27 1.93
CA VAL A 75 -1.62 -13.12 1.62
C VAL A 75 -2.95 -13.23 2.36
N ALA A 76 -3.60 -12.09 2.59
CA ALA A 76 -4.92 -12.00 3.21
C ALA A 76 -4.98 -12.68 4.59
N GLU A 77 -4.04 -12.33 5.48
CA GLU A 77 -3.90 -12.92 6.83
C GLU A 77 -3.72 -14.46 6.80
N GLY A 78 -3.03 -14.98 5.78
CA GLY A 78 -2.82 -16.42 5.58
C GLY A 78 -4.00 -17.16 4.93
N SER A 79 -5.04 -16.44 4.49
CA SER A 79 -6.17 -17.04 3.76
C SER A 79 -5.78 -17.43 2.33
N VAL A 80 -4.69 -16.87 1.81
CA VAL A 80 -4.15 -17.12 0.47
C VAL A 80 -2.67 -17.45 0.63
N SER A 81 -2.37 -18.74 0.78
CA SER A 81 -1.03 -19.28 0.95
C SER A 81 -1.04 -20.75 0.50
N PHE A 82 0.13 -21.30 0.18
CA PHE A 82 0.26 -22.71 -0.21
C PHE A 82 -0.39 -23.63 0.84
N SER A 83 -0.12 -23.41 2.12
CA SER A 83 -0.61 -24.20 3.25
C SER A 83 -2.09 -24.04 3.43
N SER A 84 -2.63 -22.84 3.19
CA SER A 84 -4.07 -22.61 3.22
C SER A 84 -4.78 -23.52 2.21
N TYR A 85 -4.28 -23.61 0.98
CA TYR A 85 -4.80 -24.51 -0.04
C TYR A 85 -4.58 -25.98 0.32
N PHE A 86 -3.35 -26.35 0.69
CA PHE A 86 -2.98 -27.72 1.01
C PHE A 86 -3.82 -28.28 2.16
N TRP A 87 -3.89 -27.56 3.29
CA TRP A 87 -4.66 -28.00 4.45
C TRP A 87 -6.16 -28.02 4.19
N THR A 88 -6.67 -27.16 3.29
CA THR A 88 -8.08 -27.24 2.85
C THR A 88 -8.35 -28.56 2.13
N GLN A 89 -7.47 -28.99 1.22
CA GLN A 89 -7.64 -30.27 0.52
C GLN A 89 -7.51 -31.48 1.47
N ILE A 90 -6.53 -31.45 2.37
CA ILE A 90 -6.40 -32.47 3.42
C ILE A 90 -7.65 -32.53 4.30
N PHE A 91 -8.22 -31.38 4.66
CA PHE A 91 -9.47 -31.30 5.42
C PHE A 91 -10.63 -31.92 4.63
N ASN A 92 -10.68 -31.71 3.31
CA ASN A 92 -11.69 -32.29 2.41
C ASN A 92 -11.52 -33.79 2.16
N GLY A 93 -10.48 -34.41 2.72
CA GLY A 93 -10.26 -35.85 2.65
C GLY A 93 -9.41 -36.30 1.46
N GLU A 94 -8.83 -35.36 0.72
CA GLU A 94 -7.91 -35.66 -0.38
C GLU A 94 -6.63 -36.34 0.14
N ASN A 95 -5.96 -37.09 -0.76
CA ASN A 95 -4.64 -37.63 -0.49
C ASN A 95 -3.57 -36.52 -0.57
N VAL A 96 -2.35 -36.83 -0.12
CA VAL A 96 -1.27 -35.82 -0.03
C VAL A 96 -0.85 -35.29 -1.41
N GLU A 97 -0.90 -36.10 -2.46
CA GLU A 97 -0.56 -35.66 -3.83
C GLU A 97 -1.62 -34.72 -4.39
N ASP A 98 -2.90 -35.09 -4.37
CA ASP A 98 -3.98 -34.23 -4.89
C ASP A 98 -4.04 -32.89 -4.13
N ALA A 99 -3.78 -32.92 -2.82
CA ALA A 99 -3.67 -31.72 -2.00
C ALA A 99 -2.47 -30.84 -2.41
N PHE A 100 -1.32 -31.45 -2.71
CA PHE A 100 -0.12 -30.75 -3.18
C PHE A 100 -0.34 -30.13 -4.56
N VAL A 101 -0.80 -30.90 -5.54
CA VAL A 101 -1.02 -30.43 -6.93
C VAL A 101 -2.00 -29.26 -6.94
N THR A 102 -3.12 -29.37 -6.22
CA THR A 102 -4.09 -28.27 -6.13
C THR A 102 -3.49 -27.02 -5.48
N ALA A 103 -2.70 -27.20 -4.41
CA ALA A 103 -2.06 -26.08 -3.73
C ALA A 103 -0.95 -25.44 -4.57
N ARG A 104 -0.20 -26.23 -5.32
CA ARG A 104 0.81 -25.77 -6.28
C ARG A 104 0.17 -24.96 -7.39
N ASP A 105 -0.82 -25.53 -8.08
CA ASP A 105 -1.48 -24.86 -9.20
C ASP A 105 -2.14 -23.55 -8.73
N ALA A 106 -2.76 -23.53 -7.54
CA ALA A 106 -3.32 -22.30 -6.97
C ALA A 106 -2.24 -21.27 -6.59
N THR A 107 -1.06 -21.73 -6.14
CA THR A 107 0.07 -20.86 -5.78
C THR A 107 0.73 -20.28 -7.03
N GLU A 108 1.14 -21.09 -8.01
CA GLU A 108 1.78 -20.64 -9.25
C GLU A 108 0.89 -19.64 -10.00
N TYR A 109 -0.42 -19.87 -9.97
CA TYR A 109 -1.38 -19.00 -10.65
C TYR A 109 -1.59 -17.66 -9.95
N THR A 110 -1.43 -17.61 -8.63
CA THR A 110 -1.57 -16.38 -7.85
C THR A 110 -0.23 -15.64 -7.73
N ILE A 111 0.87 -16.38 -7.76
CA ILE A 111 2.24 -15.93 -7.52
C ILE A 111 3.17 -16.67 -8.50
N GLU A 112 3.40 -16.07 -9.67
CA GLU A 112 4.27 -16.61 -10.73
C GLU A 112 5.73 -16.88 -10.30
N THR A 113 6.14 -16.39 -9.14
CA THR A 113 7.52 -16.48 -8.62
C THR A 113 7.61 -17.33 -7.35
N GLN A 114 6.64 -18.20 -7.11
CA GLN A 114 6.67 -19.17 -6.02
C GLN A 114 6.27 -20.52 -6.59
N HIS A 115 7.23 -21.45 -6.64
CA HIS A 115 7.02 -22.80 -7.14
C HIS A 115 7.14 -23.81 -5.99
N PRO A 116 6.01 -24.34 -5.50
CA PRO A 116 6.02 -25.46 -4.55
C PRO A 116 6.64 -26.72 -5.17
N LEU A 117 7.38 -27.47 -4.36
CA LEU A 117 8.08 -28.69 -4.77
C LEU A 117 7.73 -29.84 -3.81
N MET A 118 7.81 -31.07 -4.32
CA MET A 118 7.64 -32.28 -3.53
C MET A 118 8.78 -33.26 -3.84
N ASP A 119 9.21 -34.02 -2.84
CA ASP A 119 10.08 -35.19 -2.96
C ASP A 119 9.50 -36.30 -2.08
N ASP A 120 8.97 -37.37 -2.68
CA ASP A 120 8.39 -38.50 -1.99
C ASP A 120 9.10 -39.83 -2.27
N ASN A 121 10.10 -39.83 -3.15
CA ASN A 121 10.88 -40.99 -3.55
C ASN A 121 12.37 -40.91 -3.13
N ALA A 122 12.81 -39.75 -2.64
CA ALA A 122 14.15 -39.41 -2.18
C ALA A 122 15.27 -39.52 -3.24
N ASP A 123 14.98 -39.26 -4.51
CA ASP A 123 15.96 -39.29 -5.60
C ASP A 123 16.64 -37.93 -5.86
N GLY A 124 16.13 -36.86 -5.25
CA GLY A 124 16.66 -35.50 -5.39
C GLY A 124 16.27 -34.81 -6.69
N VAL A 125 15.29 -35.35 -7.42
CA VAL A 125 14.55 -34.72 -8.51
C VAL A 125 13.20 -34.30 -7.95
N TYR A 126 12.65 -33.17 -8.41
CA TYR A 126 11.46 -32.53 -7.83
C TYR A 126 10.43 -32.17 -8.91
N GLU A 127 10.44 -32.89 -10.03
CA GLU A 127 9.63 -32.59 -11.22
C GLU A 127 8.29 -33.33 -11.21
N ASP A 128 7.29 -32.71 -11.85
CA ASP A 128 5.95 -33.26 -12.11
C ASP A 128 5.80 -33.52 -13.63
N ASP A 129 6.51 -34.54 -14.14
CA ASP A 129 6.28 -35.08 -15.48
C ASP A 129 5.60 -36.45 -15.37
N ALA A 130 4.27 -36.45 -15.56
CA ALA A 130 3.36 -37.60 -15.47
C ALA A 130 3.72 -38.80 -16.38
N THR A 131 4.81 -38.69 -17.16
CA THR A 131 5.31 -39.74 -18.06
C THR A 131 6.57 -40.44 -17.57
N ASP A 132 7.19 -40.01 -16.46
CA ASP A 132 8.39 -40.62 -15.89
C ASP A 132 8.07 -41.54 -14.68
N PRO A 133 8.39 -42.85 -14.70
CA PRO A 133 8.22 -43.73 -13.55
C PRO A 133 9.18 -43.46 -12.37
N SER A 134 10.13 -42.51 -12.46
CA SER A 134 10.86 -41.94 -11.31
C SER A 134 10.26 -40.63 -10.79
N GLU A 135 9.03 -40.30 -11.16
CA GLU A 135 8.34 -39.09 -10.72
C GLU A 135 7.90 -39.17 -9.25
N ASP A 136 7.89 -38.00 -8.60
CA ASP A 136 7.27 -37.84 -7.29
C ASP A 136 5.75 -37.96 -7.36
N GLY A 137 5.15 -38.51 -6.31
CA GLY A 137 3.70 -38.52 -6.10
C GLY A 137 3.11 -39.90 -5.87
N GLU A 138 3.80 -41.00 -6.18
CA GLU A 138 3.27 -42.35 -5.92
C GLU A 138 3.06 -42.60 -4.42
N LEU A 139 4.03 -42.22 -3.59
CA LEU A 139 3.92 -42.40 -2.15
C LEU A 139 2.89 -41.43 -1.56
N ALA A 140 2.85 -40.19 -2.03
CA ALA A 140 1.93 -39.14 -1.61
C ALA A 140 0.47 -39.46 -1.97
N ARG A 141 0.19 -39.98 -3.17
CA ARG A 141 -1.14 -40.40 -3.64
C ARG A 141 -1.75 -41.50 -2.78
N ASN A 142 -0.90 -42.36 -2.22
CA ASN A 142 -1.29 -43.44 -1.31
C ASN A 142 -1.22 -43.06 0.18
N THR A 143 -1.01 -41.78 0.49
CA THR A 143 -0.89 -41.26 1.85
C THR A 143 -1.99 -40.27 2.17
N TYR A 144 -2.55 -40.38 3.38
CA TYR A 144 -3.52 -39.43 3.92
C TYR A 144 -3.00 -38.87 5.24
N ILE A 145 -3.22 -37.57 5.49
CA ILE A 145 -2.97 -36.97 6.79
C ILE A 145 -4.26 -37.03 7.60
N GLY A 146 -4.27 -37.85 8.66
CA GLY A 146 -5.46 -38.11 9.47
C GLY A 146 -6.21 -39.39 9.08
N ASN A 147 -7.48 -39.50 9.47
CA ASN A 147 -8.28 -40.72 9.35
C ASN A 147 -9.11 -40.81 8.05
N HIS A 148 -8.72 -40.10 6.99
CA HIS A 148 -9.56 -39.93 5.78
C HIS A 148 -10.95 -39.42 6.17
N THR A 149 -10.97 -38.25 6.81
CA THR A 149 -12.21 -37.62 7.26
C THR A 149 -13.03 -37.27 6.02
N ILE A 150 -14.17 -37.94 5.84
CA ILE A 150 -15.18 -37.50 4.87
C ILE A 150 -15.81 -36.24 5.47
N VAL A 151 -15.27 -35.07 5.14
CA VAL A 151 -15.94 -33.82 5.42
C VAL A 151 -17.07 -33.68 4.39
N SER A 152 -18.27 -33.48 4.90
CA SER A 152 -19.48 -33.30 4.10
C SER A 152 -19.56 -31.84 3.67
N GLY A 153 -19.50 -31.59 2.37
CA GLY A 153 -19.73 -30.29 1.74
C GLY A 153 -18.85 -30.15 0.49
N ASP A 154 -19.45 -29.82 -0.66
CA ASP A 154 -18.66 -29.47 -1.84
C ASP A 154 -17.97 -28.12 -1.58
N VAL A 155 -16.82 -27.84 -2.22
CA VAL A 155 -16.23 -26.49 -2.15
C VAL A 155 -17.12 -25.49 -2.89
N PRO A 156 -17.13 -24.20 -2.48
CA PRO A 156 -17.84 -23.17 -3.22
C PRO A 156 -17.43 -23.10 -4.68
N ILE A 157 -18.41 -22.88 -5.56
CA ILE A 157 -18.18 -22.71 -7.00
C ILE A 157 -18.30 -21.23 -7.35
N ILE A 158 -17.24 -20.63 -7.90
CA ILE A 158 -17.28 -19.30 -8.52
C ILE A 158 -17.64 -19.45 -10.01
N ALA A 159 -18.93 -19.25 -10.33
CA ALA A 159 -19.47 -19.37 -11.67
C ALA A 159 -18.93 -18.30 -12.62
N SER A 160 -18.82 -17.05 -12.16
CA SER A 160 -18.28 -15.94 -12.94
C SER A 160 -17.68 -14.86 -12.05
N VAL A 161 -16.83 -14.02 -12.64
CA VAL A 161 -16.28 -12.81 -12.00
C VAL A 161 -16.46 -11.62 -12.94
N SER A 162 -16.15 -10.41 -12.46
CA SER A 162 -16.07 -9.22 -13.31
C SER A 162 -15.21 -9.49 -14.54
N LEU A 163 -15.64 -8.97 -15.69
CA LEU A 163 -14.83 -9.01 -16.89
C LEU A 163 -13.58 -8.15 -16.71
N GLU A 164 -12.56 -8.42 -17.53
CA GLU A 164 -11.39 -7.56 -17.66
C GLU A 164 -11.82 -6.12 -17.94
N GLN A 165 -11.25 -5.19 -17.19
CA GLN A 165 -11.58 -3.77 -17.26
C GLN A 165 -10.37 -2.98 -17.72
N LYS A 166 -10.63 -1.91 -18.48
CA LYS A 166 -9.63 -0.89 -18.82
C LYS A 166 -10.08 0.42 -18.20
N LEU A 167 -9.21 1.03 -17.42
CA LEU A 167 -9.41 2.35 -16.84
C LEU A 167 -8.56 3.36 -17.60
N ASP A 168 -9.17 4.47 -17.99
CA ASP A 168 -8.53 5.59 -18.67
C ASP A 168 -8.92 6.93 -18.03
N GLY A 169 -8.22 8.00 -18.46
CA GLY A 169 -8.58 9.37 -18.11
C GLY A 169 -8.58 9.67 -16.61
N GLY A 170 -7.66 9.08 -15.85
CA GLY A 170 -7.57 9.29 -14.40
C GLY A 170 -8.56 8.48 -13.56
N THR A 171 -9.31 7.56 -14.17
CA THR A 171 -10.19 6.67 -13.41
C THR A 171 -9.35 5.69 -12.59
N THR A 172 -9.45 5.76 -11.26
CA THR A 172 -8.78 4.80 -10.35
C THR A 172 -9.75 3.82 -9.70
N THR A 173 -11.02 3.86 -10.09
CA THR A 173 -12.08 3.04 -9.49
C THR A 173 -12.65 2.04 -10.48
N ALA A 174 -12.73 0.78 -10.07
CA ALA A 174 -13.41 -0.28 -10.83
C ALA A 174 -14.37 -1.06 -9.94
N SER A 175 -15.38 -1.68 -10.58
CA SER A 175 -16.30 -2.59 -9.89
C SER A 175 -15.82 -4.02 -10.05
N LEU A 176 -15.68 -4.72 -8.94
CA LEU A 176 -15.39 -6.15 -8.92
C LEU A 176 -16.67 -6.89 -8.53
N TYR A 177 -16.95 -8.02 -9.19
CA TYR A 177 -18.05 -8.89 -8.80
C TYR A 177 -17.68 -10.35 -8.95
N ALA A 178 -18.44 -11.21 -8.25
CA ALA A 178 -18.41 -12.65 -8.43
C ALA A 178 -19.81 -13.24 -8.27
N GLU A 179 -20.10 -14.28 -9.03
CA GLU A 179 -21.26 -15.15 -8.84
C GLU A 179 -20.77 -16.45 -8.20
N ALA A 180 -21.12 -16.67 -6.93
CA ALA A 180 -20.62 -17.77 -6.14
C ALA A 180 -21.77 -18.55 -5.48
N THR A 181 -21.75 -19.87 -5.64
CA THR A 181 -22.79 -20.76 -5.12
C THR A 181 -22.17 -21.89 -4.33
N ASP A 182 -22.84 -22.26 -3.23
CA ASP A 182 -22.50 -23.42 -2.42
C ASP A 182 -23.76 -23.97 -1.75
N ALA A 183 -23.86 -25.29 -1.57
CA ALA A 183 -25.03 -25.95 -0.98
C ALA A 183 -25.17 -25.64 0.53
N ASP A 184 -24.06 -25.44 1.22
CA ASP A 184 -23.97 -25.07 2.63
C ASP A 184 -23.97 -23.54 2.84
N GLY A 185 -23.99 -22.79 1.74
CA GLY A 185 -24.07 -21.33 1.69
C GLY A 185 -22.70 -20.67 1.84
N ILE A 186 -22.57 -19.50 1.24
CA ILE A 186 -21.31 -18.72 1.20
C ILE A 186 -21.19 -17.85 2.45
N ALA A 187 -20.07 -17.99 3.17
CA ALA A 187 -19.71 -17.17 4.32
C ALA A 187 -18.97 -15.88 3.91
N ARG A 188 -18.10 -15.95 2.90
CA ARG A 188 -17.26 -14.81 2.47
C ARG A 188 -16.91 -14.89 0.99
N VAL A 189 -16.89 -13.75 0.31
CA VAL A 189 -16.27 -13.58 -1.02
C VAL A 189 -15.33 -12.39 -0.95
N TRP A 190 -14.10 -12.53 -1.46
CA TRP A 190 -13.11 -11.44 -1.43
C TRP A 190 -12.21 -11.48 -2.65
N ALA A 191 -11.67 -10.33 -3.01
CA ALA A 191 -10.67 -10.18 -4.06
C ALA A 191 -9.32 -9.78 -3.46
N VAL A 192 -8.26 -10.45 -3.91
CA VAL A 192 -6.86 -10.09 -3.68
C VAL A 192 -6.34 -9.39 -4.92
N ILE A 193 -5.75 -8.20 -4.75
CA ILE A 193 -5.38 -7.31 -5.86
C ILE A 193 -3.86 -7.13 -5.84
N ARG A 194 -3.18 -7.53 -6.91
CA ARG A 194 -1.74 -7.35 -7.12
C ARG A 194 -1.48 -6.13 -8.01
N PRO A 195 -0.82 -5.07 -7.51
CA PRO A 195 -0.43 -3.91 -8.31
C PRO A 195 0.63 -4.21 -9.38
N PRO A 196 0.70 -3.43 -10.47
CA PRO A 196 1.69 -3.61 -11.54
C PRO A 196 3.13 -3.32 -11.13
N ASP A 197 3.34 -2.37 -10.21
CA ASP A 197 4.65 -1.92 -9.71
C ASP A 197 5.16 -2.72 -8.51
N TYR A 198 4.42 -3.77 -8.14
CA TYR A 198 4.72 -4.52 -6.96
C TYR A 198 5.98 -5.38 -7.13
N VAL A 199 6.99 -5.13 -6.27
CA VAL A 199 8.28 -5.84 -6.25
C VAL A 199 8.34 -6.75 -5.02
N PRO A 200 8.57 -8.06 -5.18
CA PRO A 200 8.82 -8.96 -4.05
C PRO A 200 10.10 -8.55 -3.30
N THR A 201 9.99 -8.23 -2.02
CA THR A 201 11.14 -8.16 -1.11
C THR A 201 11.24 -9.50 -0.39
N GLY A 202 12.41 -10.13 -0.31
CA GLY A 202 12.62 -11.54 0.07
C GLY A 202 12.02 -12.07 1.39
N ASP A 203 11.30 -11.25 2.14
CA ASP A 203 10.47 -11.62 3.28
C ASP A 203 9.10 -12.17 2.85
N PRO A 204 8.42 -12.96 3.69
CA PRO A 204 7.08 -13.44 3.40
C PRO A 204 6.10 -12.29 3.22
N VAL A 205 5.36 -12.31 2.12
CA VAL A 205 4.51 -11.18 1.72
C VAL A 205 3.15 -11.28 2.41
N ALA A 206 2.84 -10.30 3.27
CA ALA A 206 1.60 -10.25 4.05
C ALA A 206 0.56 -9.22 3.55
N ASN A 207 0.93 -8.27 2.67
CA ASN A 207 0.21 -6.99 2.53
C ASN A 207 -0.28 -6.65 1.11
N LEU A 208 -0.72 -7.62 0.30
CA LEU A 208 -1.48 -7.26 -0.91
C LEU A 208 -2.86 -6.70 -0.53
N PRO A 209 -3.37 -5.66 -1.23
CA PRO A 209 -4.71 -5.17 -1.00
C PRO A 209 -5.78 -6.26 -1.12
N VAL A 210 -6.70 -6.27 -0.15
CA VAL A 210 -7.85 -7.19 -0.11
C VAL A 210 -9.13 -6.38 0.00
N VAL A 211 -10.14 -6.76 -0.76
CA VAL A 211 -11.49 -6.17 -0.67
C VAL A 211 -12.54 -7.27 -0.56
N ASP A 212 -13.42 -7.16 0.43
CA ASP A 212 -14.57 -8.06 0.58
C ASP A 212 -15.67 -7.67 -0.41
N LEU A 213 -16.22 -8.67 -1.10
CA LEU A 213 -17.37 -8.52 -1.99
C LEU A 213 -18.64 -8.84 -1.20
N ILE A 214 -19.60 -7.90 -1.22
CA ILE A 214 -20.81 -7.96 -0.40
C ILE A 214 -21.96 -8.56 -1.21
N PRO A 215 -22.77 -9.49 -0.65
CA PRO A 215 -23.89 -10.08 -1.37
C PRO A 215 -24.93 -9.03 -1.78
N VAL A 216 -25.31 -9.03 -3.06
CA VAL A 216 -26.36 -8.17 -3.65
C VAL A 216 -27.61 -8.94 -4.07
N GLY A 217 -27.62 -10.27 -3.87
CA GLY A 217 -28.72 -11.18 -4.22
C GLY A 217 -28.48 -11.94 -5.53
N ASN A 218 -29.25 -12.99 -5.78
CA ASN A 218 -29.08 -13.92 -6.92
C ASN A 218 -27.65 -14.46 -7.02
N ASP A 219 -27.10 -14.92 -5.90
CA ASP A 219 -25.76 -15.51 -5.78
C ASP A 219 -24.59 -14.58 -6.19
N ARG A 220 -24.86 -13.27 -6.31
CA ARG A 220 -23.90 -12.26 -6.72
C ARG A 220 -23.36 -11.46 -5.55
N TYR A 221 -22.06 -11.20 -5.60
CA TYR A 221 -21.29 -10.44 -4.62
C TYR A 221 -20.54 -9.33 -5.35
N GLU A 222 -20.53 -8.11 -4.80
CA GLU A 222 -19.92 -6.94 -5.45
C GLU A 222 -19.10 -6.09 -4.49
N ALA A 223 -18.07 -5.45 -5.03
CA ALA A 223 -17.31 -4.41 -4.37
C ALA A 223 -16.87 -3.33 -5.38
N SER A 224 -16.61 -2.13 -4.89
CA SER A 224 -15.89 -1.10 -5.64
C SER A 224 -14.53 -0.89 -4.99
N TYR A 225 -13.48 -0.91 -5.81
CA TYR A 225 -12.09 -0.66 -5.38
C TYR A 225 -11.58 0.60 -6.09
N ASP A 226 -11.05 1.55 -5.33
CA ASP A 226 -10.74 2.92 -5.76
C ASP A 226 -9.23 3.25 -5.82
N ARG A 227 -8.38 2.23 -5.64
CA ARG A 227 -6.92 2.35 -5.64
C ARG A 227 -6.26 1.64 -6.82
N PHE A 228 -6.83 1.78 -8.01
CA PHE A 228 -6.16 1.47 -9.27
C PHE A 228 -5.36 2.69 -9.74
N ASP A 229 -4.36 3.06 -8.95
CA ASP A 229 -3.60 4.31 -9.07
C ASP A 229 -2.21 4.16 -9.69
N VAL A 230 -1.81 2.95 -10.04
CA VAL A 230 -0.54 2.63 -10.71
C VAL A 230 -0.81 2.24 -12.16
N ASN A 231 -0.05 2.82 -13.10
CA ASN A 231 -0.14 2.44 -14.51
C ASN A 231 0.29 0.98 -14.72
N GLY A 232 -0.49 0.25 -15.52
CA GLY A 232 -0.22 -1.15 -15.84
C GLY A 232 -1.40 -2.06 -15.53
N THR A 233 -1.14 -3.36 -15.54
CA THR A 233 -2.20 -4.37 -15.35
C THR A 233 -2.19 -4.87 -13.91
N TYR A 234 -3.27 -4.63 -13.18
CA TYR A 234 -3.53 -5.27 -11.90
C TYR A 234 -4.04 -6.68 -12.14
N LEU A 235 -3.44 -7.65 -11.45
CA LEU A 235 -3.91 -9.03 -11.42
C LEU A 235 -4.82 -9.22 -10.21
N ILE A 236 -6.03 -9.75 -10.42
CA ILE A 236 -7.04 -9.85 -9.37
C ILE A 236 -7.53 -11.29 -9.26
N ALA A 237 -7.36 -11.88 -8.08
CA ALA A 237 -7.85 -13.22 -7.75
C ALA A 237 -9.04 -13.12 -6.80
N ILE A 238 -10.17 -13.71 -7.18
CA ILE A 238 -11.39 -13.71 -6.36
C ILE A 238 -11.65 -15.10 -5.79
N TYR A 239 -11.92 -15.15 -4.49
CA TYR A 239 -12.15 -16.37 -3.71
C TYR A 239 -13.55 -16.36 -3.08
N ALA A 240 -14.07 -17.55 -2.80
CA ALA A 240 -15.28 -17.75 -2.02
C ALA A 240 -15.02 -18.78 -0.92
N LYS A 241 -15.60 -18.57 0.26
CA LYS A 241 -15.54 -19.49 1.40
C LYS A 241 -16.96 -19.80 1.87
N ASP A 242 -17.29 -21.07 2.10
CA ASP A 242 -18.58 -21.48 2.65
C ASP A 242 -18.65 -21.36 4.18
N ASN A 243 -19.82 -21.69 4.73
CA ASN A 243 -20.06 -21.76 6.17
C ASN A 243 -19.37 -22.94 6.88
N ALA A 244 -18.94 -23.97 6.15
CA ALA A 244 -18.19 -25.11 6.68
C ALA A 244 -16.68 -24.80 6.80
N GLY A 245 -16.23 -23.74 6.15
CA GLY A 245 -14.87 -23.26 6.17
C GLY A 245 -14.06 -23.60 4.91
N ASN A 246 -14.68 -24.22 3.90
CA ASN A 246 -14.00 -24.60 2.66
C ASN A 246 -13.85 -23.38 1.75
N THR A 247 -12.68 -23.26 1.11
CA THR A 247 -12.36 -22.15 0.19
C THR A 247 -12.31 -22.67 -1.25
N SER A 248 -12.93 -21.96 -2.18
CA SER A 248 -12.86 -22.28 -3.60
C SER A 248 -11.47 -22.06 -4.18
N PRO A 249 -11.12 -22.75 -5.28
CA PRO A 249 -10.10 -22.24 -6.19
C PRO A 249 -10.41 -20.79 -6.62
N PRO A 250 -9.40 -19.93 -6.85
CA PRO A 250 -9.64 -18.57 -7.27
C PRO A 250 -10.16 -18.50 -8.70
N LYS A 251 -10.91 -17.43 -9.01
CA LYS A 251 -11.22 -17.03 -10.39
C LYS A 251 -10.66 -15.64 -10.68
N LEU A 252 -10.03 -15.48 -11.83
CA LEU A 252 -9.28 -14.24 -12.15
C LEU A 252 -10.04 -13.26 -13.01
N THR A 253 -9.64 -12.01 -12.83
CA THR A 253 -9.90 -10.88 -13.72
C THR A 253 -8.70 -9.95 -13.69
N THR A 254 -8.66 -8.98 -14.61
CA THR A 254 -7.66 -7.91 -14.63
C THR A 254 -8.32 -6.54 -14.65
N VAL A 255 -7.56 -5.55 -14.18
CA VAL A 255 -7.86 -4.14 -14.38
C VAL A 255 -6.61 -3.49 -14.95
N GLU A 256 -6.67 -3.07 -16.21
CA GLU A 256 -5.59 -2.35 -16.88
C GLU A 256 -5.80 -0.86 -16.72
N VAL A 257 -4.84 -0.17 -16.10
CA VAL A 257 -4.86 1.29 -15.95
C VAL A 257 -3.96 1.90 -17.01
N GLN A 258 -4.59 2.64 -17.92
CA GLN A 258 -3.91 3.44 -18.94
C GLN A 258 -4.03 4.91 -18.56
N SER A 259 -2.91 5.54 -18.20
CA SER A 259 -2.87 6.94 -17.77
C SER A 259 -3.70 7.19 -16.50
N ALA A 260 -3.30 6.54 -15.40
CA ALA A 260 -3.61 7.04 -14.06
C ALA A 260 -3.23 8.52 -14.04
N SER A 261 -4.19 9.41 -13.79
CA SER A 261 -3.91 10.85 -13.74
C SER A 261 -2.87 11.08 -12.66
N MET A 262 -1.83 11.83 -13.01
CA MET A 262 -0.67 11.99 -12.14
C MET A 262 -1.06 12.84 -10.93
N ARG A 263 -0.72 12.39 -9.72
CA ARG A 263 -0.83 13.25 -8.54
C ARG A 263 0.22 14.32 -8.69
N LYS A 264 -0.16 15.59 -8.68
CA LYS A 264 0.81 16.68 -8.87
C LYS A 264 1.04 17.45 -7.57
N ALA A 265 2.24 17.97 -7.43
CA ALA A 265 2.60 18.81 -6.31
C ALA A 265 3.23 20.12 -6.79
N ILE A 266 2.86 21.23 -6.15
CA ILE A 266 3.52 22.52 -6.31
C ILE A 266 4.15 22.86 -4.97
N ILE A 267 5.47 23.05 -4.96
CA ILE A 267 6.20 23.52 -3.78
C ILE A 267 6.70 24.93 -4.09
N LEU A 268 6.30 25.89 -3.26
CA LEU A 268 6.73 27.27 -3.34
C LEU A 268 7.46 27.68 -2.06
N VAL A 269 8.76 27.90 -2.19
CA VAL A 269 9.58 28.56 -1.18
C VAL A 269 9.89 29.98 -1.68
N THR A 270 9.49 31.00 -0.92
CA THR A 270 9.63 32.41 -1.35
C THR A 270 11.06 32.94 -1.22
N ASP A 271 11.43 33.93 -2.03
CA ASP A 271 12.74 34.61 -1.99
C ASP A 271 12.66 35.98 -1.31
N THR A 272 12.25 35.99 -0.05
CA THR A 272 12.03 37.25 0.72
C THR A 272 12.86 37.30 2.00
N MET A 273 13.09 36.13 2.60
CA MET A 273 13.83 36.01 3.84
C MET A 273 15.34 36.18 3.61
N THR A 274 16.02 36.78 4.59
CA THR A 274 17.47 36.98 4.58
C THR A 274 18.13 36.32 5.78
N GLY A 275 19.47 36.28 5.81
CA GLY A 275 20.23 35.73 6.94
C GLY A 275 20.03 34.23 7.12
N SER A 276 19.93 33.78 8.36
CA SER A 276 19.85 32.34 8.71
C SER A 276 18.54 31.66 8.28
N ILE A 277 17.47 32.42 8.02
CA ILE A 277 16.14 31.86 7.69
C ILE A 277 16.07 31.36 6.25
N LYS A 278 16.75 32.02 5.30
CA LYS A 278 16.76 31.63 3.88
C LYS A 278 17.15 30.16 3.64
N PRO A 279 18.32 29.67 4.11
CA PRO A 279 18.69 28.27 3.92
C PRO A 279 17.75 27.30 4.65
N MET A 280 17.12 27.72 5.75
CA MET A 280 16.16 26.88 6.48
C MET A 280 14.88 26.64 5.68
N LEU A 281 14.32 27.69 5.05
CA LEU A 281 13.14 27.57 4.19
C LEU A 281 13.42 26.69 2.97
N ALA A 282 14.59 26.86 2.34
CA ALA A 282 15.03 26.00 1.23
C ALA A 282 15.11 24.53 1.65
N GLN A 283 15.66 24.24 2.85
CA GLN A 283 15.70 22.88 3.41
C GLN A 283 14.31 22.30 3.69
N LEU A 284 13.34 23.12 4.13
CA LEU A 284 11.96 22.67 4.31
C LEU A 284 11.29 22.33 2.98
N GLY A 285 11.49 23.15 1.94
CA GLY A 285 11.04 22.83 0.58
C GLY A 285 11.65 21.53 0.05
N GLN A 286 12.97 21.36 0.22
CA GLN A 286 13.65 20.13 -0.16
C GLN A 286 13.17 18.90 0.63
N PHE A 287 12.85 19.08 1.92
CA PHE A 287 12.30 18.00 2.73
C PHE A 287 10.92 17.57 2.22
N ALA A 288 10.02 18.51 1.94
CA ALA A 288 8.73 18.21 1.32
C ALA A 288 8.89 17.49 -0.02
N TYR A 289 9.77 17.99 -0.90
CA TYR A 289 10.12 17.36 -2.17
C TYR A 289 10.58 15.91 -1.97
N SER A 290 11.50 15.68 -1.02
CA SER A 290 12.02 14.35 -0.73
C SER A 290 10.98 13.39 -0.18
N VAL A 291 10.02 13.87 0.62
CA VAL A 291 8.92 13.05 1.15
C VAL A 291 7.99 12.64 0.02
N LEU A 292 7.65 13.56 -0.88
CA LEU A 292 6.76 13.28 -2.01
C LEU A 292 7.34 12.18 -2.91
N ILE A 293 8.62 12.29 -3.28
CA ILE A 293 9.28 11.30 -4.14
C ILE A 293 9.55 10.00 -3.41
N ASN A 294 10.28 10.06 -2.30
CA ASN A 294 10.81 8.83 -1.70
C ASN A 294 9.74 8.05 -0.93
N ASN A 295 8.71 8.72 -0.41
CA ASN A 295 7.77 8.10 0.51
C ASN A 295 6.33 8.08 -0.01
N GLN A 296 5.93 9.00 -0.91
CA GLN A 296 4.52 9.15 -1.29
C GLN A 296 4.24 8.86 -2.77
N GLY A 297 5.25 8.40 -3.52
CA GLY A 297 5.07 7.88 -4.88
C GLY A 297 4.87 8.95 -5.95
N TYR A 298 5.41 10.16 -5.75
CA TYR A 298 5.47 11.19 -6.80
C TYR A 298 6.71 10.99 -7.66
N GLU A 299 6.60 11.21 -8.96
CA GLU A 299 7.76 11.31 -9.84
C GLU A 299 8.29 12.75 -9.89
N GLU A 300 9.56 12.94 -10.29
CA GLU A 300 10.17 14.28 -10.37
C GLU A 300 9.39 15.22 -11.31
N GLU A 301 8.84 14.69 -12.40
CA GLU A 301 8.05 15.43 -13.40
C GLU A 301 6.68 15.89 -12.89
N ASP A 302 6.21 15.28 -11.80
CA ASP A 302 4.95 15.58 -11.13
C ASP A 302 5.10 16.60 -10.00
N ILE A 303 6.28 17.17 -9.80
CA ILE A 303 6.55 18.18 -8.79
C ILE A 303 7.07 19.48 -9.42
N TYR A 304 6.23 20.52 -9.40
CA TYR A 304 6.64 21.88 -9.76
C TYR A 304 7.29 22.58 -8.57
N PHE A 305 8.61 22.49 -8.47
CA PHE A 305 9.36 23.04 -7.33
C PHE A 305 9.94 24.42 -7.63
N MET A 306 9.45 25.44 -6.91
CA MET A 306 9.94 26.81 -6.89
C MET A 306 10.72 27.11 -5.61
N SER A 307 11.96 27.57 -5.73
CA SER A 307 12.83 27.89 -4.60
C SER A 307 13.89 28.92 -4.98
N PRO A 308 14.36 29.77 -4.05
CA PRO A 308 15.44 30.73 -4.32
C PRO A 308 16.75 30.05 -4.75
N ASP A 309 16.96 28.81 -4.33
CA ASP A 309 18.15 28.02 -4.65
C ASP A 309 17.97 27.27 -5.99
N THR A 310 18.02 27.99 -7.10
CA THR A 310 17.79 27.46 -8.46
C THR A 310 18.98 26.70 -9.05
N LEU A 311 19.95 26.29 -8.24
CA LEU A 311 21.17 25.61 -8.73
C LEU A 311 20.93 24.12 -9.02
N SER A 312 19.83 23.56 -8.51
CA SER A 312 19.39 22.19 -8.79
C SER A 312 18.63 22.15 -10.11
N SER A 313 18.91 21.15 -10.95
CA SER A 313 18.15 20.91 -12.20
C SER A 313 16.65 20.76 -11.89
N GLY A 314 15.79 21.38 -12.69
CA GLY A 314 14.32 21.31 -12.52
C GLY A 314 13.72 22.38 -11.61
N VAL A 315 14.48 22.97 -10.68
CA VAL A 315 13.98 24.01 -9.75
C VAL A 315 13.74 25.33 -10.49
N LYS A 316 12.56 25.91 -10.29
CA LYS A 316 12.12 27.19 -10.88
C LYS A 316 12.34 28.35 -9.91
N ALA A 317 12.43 29.56 -10.45
CA ALA A 317 12.44 30.76 -9.62
C ALA A 317 11.07 30.97 -8.95
N PRO A 318 11.02 31.42 -7.69
CA PRO A 318 9.77 31.77 -7.02
C PRO A 318 9.29 33.13 -7.51
N ASP A 319 8.39 33.12 -8.49
CA ASP A 319 7.74 34.29 -9.05
C ASP A 319 6.27 34.00 -9.37
N LEU A 320 5.46 35.04 -9.51
CA LEU A 320 4.02 34.93 -9.77
C LEU A 320 3.72 34.24 -11.11
N ASN A 321 4.55 34.46 -12.13
CA ASN A 321 4.33 33.88 -13.46
C ASN A 321 4.51 32.35 -13.43
N ASN A 322 5.52 31.85 -12.73
CA ASN A 322 5.75 30.43 -12.53
C ASN A 322 4.62 29.79 -11.70
N LEU A 323 4.18 30.45 -10.62
CA LEU A 323 3.05 29.97 -9.80
C LEU A 323 1.74 29.92 -10.60
N GLU A 324 1.44 30.98 -11.36
CA GLU A 324 0.26 31.05 -12.24
C GLU A 324 0.30 29.95 -13.30
N THR A 325 1.45 29.77 -13.98
CA THR A 325 1.63 28.71 -14.97
C THR A 325 1.45 27.32 -14.36
N ALA A 326 1.98 27.11 -13.15
CA ALA A 326 1.86 25.84 -12.44
C ALA A 326 0.40 25.49 -12.15
N LEU A 327 -0.39 26.46 -11.69
CA LEU A 327 -1.79 26.26 -11.29
C LEU A 327 -2.78 26.27 -12.45
N THR A 328 -2.58 27.11 -13.47
CA THR A 328 -3.57 27.30 -14.55
C THR A 328 -3.31 26.44 -15.79
N SER A 329 -2.10 25.87 -15.92
CA SER A 329 -1.72 25.11 -17.12
C SER A 329 -1.06 23.77 -16.79
N TRP A 330 -0.01 23.75 -15.98
CA TRP A 330 0.77 22.53 -15.75
C TRP A 330 0.03 21.48 -14.91
N ALA A 331 -0.80 21.91 -13.94
CA ALA A 331 -1.58 21.02 -13.08
C ALA A 331 -2.94 20.60 -13.68
N ALA A 332 -3.30 21.05 -14.88
CA ALA A 332 -4.64 20.89 -15.45
C ALA A 332 -5.07 19.43 -15.71
N ASP A 333 -4.10 18.51 -15.84
CA ASP A 333 -4.25 17.08 -16.05
C ASP A 333 -4.07 16.25 -14.76
N ALA A 334 -3.87 16.91 -13.61
CA ALA A 334 -3.64 16.23 -12.35
C ALA A 334 -4.87 15.46 -11.87
N GLN A 335 -4.65 14.34 -11.16
CA GLN A 335 -5.74 13.68 -10.42
C GLN A 335 -6.14 14.53 -9.22
N ASP A 336 -5.14 14.89 -8.42
CA ASP A 336 -5.23 15.77 -7.26
C ASP A 336 -3.98 16.63 -7.17
N LEU A 337 -4.08 17.74 -6.44
CA LEU A 337 -2.99 18.69 -6.27
C LEU A 337 -2.69 18.91 -4.78
N VAL A 338 -1.41 18.84 -4.42
CA VAL A 338 -0.91 19.48 -3.19
C VAL A 338 -0.15 20.76 -3.52
N LEU A 339 -0.55 21.88 -2.93
CA LEU A 339 0.15 23.16 -2.98
C LEU A 339 0.76 23.43 -1.61
N TYR A 340 2.09 23.42 -1.53
CA TYR A 340 2.83 23.79 -0.33
C TYR A 340 3.51 25.14 -0.53
N MET A 341 3.21 26.09 0.36
CA MET A 341 3.81 27.42 0.34
C MET A 341 4.49 27.70 1.68
N ALA A 342 5.74 28.15 1.65
CA ALA A 342 6.48 28.55 2.84
C ALA A 342 7.25 29.85 2.56
N GLY A 343 7.12 30.83 3.45
CA GLY A 343 7.66 32.15 3.19
C GLY A 343 7.25 33.23 4.17
N GLU A 344 7.52 34.48 3.78
CA GLU A 344 7.16 35.67 4.55
C GLU A 344 5.75 36.15 4.20
N GLY A 345 4.83 35.92 5.13
CA GLY A 345 3.44 36.34 5.05
C GLY A 345 3.16 37.46 6.03
N ASP A 346 2.12 38.23 5.71
CA ASP A 346 1.53 39.22 6.60
C ASP A 346 0.00 39.10 6.51
N VAL A 347 -0.73 40.01 7.13
CA VAL A 347 -2.19 40.08 7.11
C VAL A 347 -2.68 40.11 5.65
N SER A 348 -3.20 38.97 5.18
CA SER A 348 -3.80 38.78 3.85
C SER A 348 -2.85 38.97 2.66
N ILE A 349 -1.53 38.75 2.83
CA ILE A 349 -0.58 38.73 1.73
C ILE A 349 0.52 37.68 1.93
N LEU A 350 1.09 37.19 0.83
CA LEU A 350 2.35 36.43 0.80
C LEU A 350 3.36 37.17 -0.09
N HIS A 351 4.51 37.54 0.45
CA HIS A 351 5.61 38.05 -0.36
C HIS A 351 6.29 36.88 -1.09
N ILE A 352 6.30 36.91 -2.42
CA ILE A 352 6.86 35.82 -3.25
C ILE A 352 8.37 36.03 -3.45
N ASN A 353 8.75 37.26 -3.71
CA ASN A 353 10.14 37.72 -3.83
C ASN A 353 10.20 39.22 -3.47
N GLY A 354 11.35 39.86 -3.66
CA GLY A 354 11.56 41.27 -3.30
C GLY A 354 10.67 42.29 -4.03
N THR A 355 9.93 41.88 -5.07
CA THR A 355 9.08 42.78 -5.88
C THR A 355 7.63 42.33 -6.03
N GLU A 356 7.32 41.06 -5.80
CA GLU A 356 6.02 40.47 -6.07
C GLU A 356 5.31 39.99 -4.80
N ILE A 357 4.00 40.23 -4.76
CA ILE A 357 3.11 39.87 -3.65
C ILE A 357 1.95 39.07 -4.22
N LEU A 358 1.64 37.93 -3.61
CA LEU A 358 0.44 37.15 -3.90
C LEU A 358 -0.68 37.57 -2.95
N LEU A 359 -1.83 37.91 -3.54
CA LEU A 359 -3.07 38.16 -2.82
C LEU A 359 -3.91 36.88 -2.74
N PRO A 360 -4.65 36.65 -1.64
CA PRO A 360 -5.45 35.44 -1.51
C PRO A 360 -6.58 35.39 -2.56
N GLU A 361 -7.16 36.52 -2.94
CA GLU A 361 -8.19 36.54 -4.00
C GLU A 361 -7.65 36.12 -5.36
N GLN A 362 -6.37 36.42 -5.64
CA GLN A 362 -5.72 35.99 -6.88
C GLN A 362 -5.47 34.48 -6.86
N LEU A 363 -4.98 33.95 -5.73
CA LEU A 363 -4.78 32.51 -5.58
C LEU A 363 -6.11 31.74 -5.64
N ASP A 364 -7.17 32.27 -5.01
CA ASP A 364 -8.49 31.64 -4.99
C ASP A 364 -9.04 31.44 -6.40
N VAL A 365 -8.93 32.46 -7.26
CA VAL A 365 -9.34 32.36 -8.67
C VAL A 365 -8.58 31.24 -9.39
N TRP A 366 -7.26 31.14 -9.23
CA TRP A 366 -6.48 30.08 -9.86
C TRP A 366 -6.85 28.68 -9.33
N LEU A 367 -7.10 28.56 -8.02
CA LEU A 367 -7.52 27.29 -7.42
C LEU A 367 -8.93 26.91 -7.84
N ASP A 368 -9.86 27.87 -8.00
CA ASP A 368 -11.21 27.64 -8.50
C ASP A 368 -11.21 27.10 -9.93
N GLU A 369 -10.41 27.72 -10.80
CA GLU A 369 -10.25 27.30 -12.20
C GLU A 369 -9.66 25.90 -12.30
N LEU A 370 -8.65 25.58 -11.49
CA LEU A 370 -8.04 24.24 -11.46
C LEU A 370 -9.02 23.19 -10.90
N GLN A 371 -9.73 23.50 -9.82
CA GLN A 371 -10.68 22.58 -9.18
C GLN A 371 -11.89 22.27 -10.07
N ALA A 372 -12.15 23.08 -11.09
CA ALA A 372 -13.14 22.80 -12.13
C ALA A 372 -12.61 21.81 -13.21
N GLN A 373 -11.29 21.62 -13.30
CA GLN A 373 -10.63 20.81 -14.33
C GLN A 373 -10.21 19.43 -13.81
N ILE A 374 -9.76 19.35 -12.55
CA ILE A 374 -9.28 18.10 -11.97
C ILE A 374 -10.41 17.32 -11.28
N PRO A 375 -10.37 15.97 -11.30
CA PRO A 375 -11.41 15.14 -10.68
C PRO A 375 -11.24 14.99 -9.15
N GLY A 376 -10.03 15.20 -8.63
CA GLY A 376 -9.68 15.03 -7.23
C GLY A 376 -9.66 16.34 -6.44
N LYS A 377 -8.81 16.38 -5.40
CA LYS A 377 -8.84 17.43 -4.38
C LYS A 377 -7.65 18.35 -4.48
N ILE A 378 -7.79 19.54 -3.94
CA ILE A 378 -6.69 20.49 -3.73
C ILE A 378 -6.40 20.56 -2.24
N THR A 379 -5.17 20.22 -1.84
CA THR A 379 -4.67 20.44 -0.47
C THR A 379 -3.68 21.59 -0.46
N VAL A 380 -4.00 22.66 0.24
CA VAL A 380 -3.12 23.83 0.40
C VAL A 380 -2.51 23.80 1.81
N VAL A 381 -1.19 23.73 1.88
CA VAL A 381 -0.43 23.84 3.13
C VAL A 381 0.35 25.15 3.09
N TYR A 382 0.08 26.06 4.02
CA TYR A 382 0.72 27.37 4.07
C TYR A 382 1.42 27.60 5.40
N ASP A 383 2.75 27.58 5.39
CA ASP A 383 3.59 27.80 6.57
C ASP A 383 4.19 29.21 6.59
N SER A 384 3.51 30.10 7.30
CA SER A 384 3.88 31.52 7.38
C SER A 384 3.22 32.25 8.55
N CYS A 385 3.68 33.47 8.84
CA CYS A 385 2.99 34.39 9.75
C CYS A 385 1.57 34.67 9.21
N HIS A 386 0.59 34.79 10.11
CA HIS A 386 -0.79 35.14 9.76
C HIS A 386 -1.45 34.23 8.71
N SER A 387 -0.96 33.00 8.53
CA SER A 387 -1.37 32.08 7.46
C SER A 387 -2.88 31.82 7.44
N TRP A 388 -3.52 31.68 8.61
CA TRP A 388 -4.98 31.52 8.66
C TRP A 388 -5.76 32.76 8.21
N ASN A 389 -5.18 33.95 8.36
CA ASN A 389 -5.81 35.16 7.87
C ASN A 389 -5.79 35.22 6.34
N PHE A 390 -4.80 34.61 5.68
CA PHE A 390 -4.75 34.46 4.23
C PHE A 390 -5.69 33.34 3.75
N LEU A 391 -5.55 32.13 4.30
CA LEU A 391 -6.24 30.93 3.79
C LEU A 391 -7.76 31.02 3.86
N ARG A 392 -8.31 31.70 4.87
CA ARG A 392 -9.76 31.82 5.02
C ARG A 392 -10.48 32.56 3.88
N HIS A 393 -9.72 33.17 2.97
CA HIS A 393 -10.23 33.80 1.76
C HIS A 393 -10.26 32.85 0.55
N LEU A 394 -9.69 31.64 0.67
CA LEU A 394 -9.64 30.63 -0.40
C LEU A 394 -10.91 29.76 -0.40
N THR A 395 -12.08 30.40 -0.39
CA THR A 395 -13.37 29.71 -0.23
C THR A 395 -13.72 28.95 -1.52
N PRO A 396 -13.91 27.62 -1.48
CA PRO A 396 -14.26 26.87 -2.69
C PRO A 396 -15.57 27.35 -3.34
N PRO A 397 -15.74 27.15 -4.65
CA PRO A 397 -17.00 27.43 -5.33
C PRO A 397 -18.14 26.60 -4.74
N ALA A 398 -19.37 27.11 -4.87
CA ALA A 398 -20.56 26.40 -4.38
C ALA A 398 -20.67 24.99 -5.00
N GLY A 399 -20.90 23.98 -4.15
CA GLY A 399 -20.93 22.56 -4.55
C GLY A 399 -19.57 21.87 -4.57
N LYS A 400 -18.47 22.59 -4.31
CA LYS A 400 -17.10 22.09 -4.25
C LYS A 400 -16.47 22.21 -2.85
N GLU A 401 -17.28 22.46 -1.84
CA GLU A 401 -16.83 22.75 -0.46
C GLU A 401 -16.07 21.58 0.18
N LYS A 402 -16.23 20.36 -0.35
CA LYS A 402 -15.56 19.13 0.11
C LYS A 402 -14.39 18.68 -0.78
N GLU A 403 -13.90 19.57 -1.64
CA GLU A 403 -12.81 19.28 -2.58
C GLU A 403 -11.54 20.10 -2.30
N ARG A 404 -11.56 21.00 -1.32
CA ARG A 404 -10.39 21.79 -0.91
C ARG A 404 -10.10 21.60 0.58
N ILE A 405 -8.84 21.30 0.90
CA ILE A 405 -8.35 21.24 2.28
C ILE A 405 -7.33 22.35 2.47
N LEU A 406 -7.54 23.22 3.46
CA LEU A 406 -6.70 24.37 3.76
C LEU A 406 -6.03 24.18 5.11
N ILE A 407 -4.70 24.23 5.16
CA ILE A 407 -3.91 24.04 6.38
C ILE A 407 -2.98 25.23 6.56
N GLY A 408 -3.21 26.01 7.61
CA GLY A 408 -2.37 27.15 7.99
C GLY A 408 -1.54 26.82 9.23
N SER A 409 -0.25 27.13 9.21
CA SER A 409 0.62 26.86 10.36
C SER A 409 0.37 27.78 11.56
N THR A 410 -0.29 28.93 11.37
CA THR A 410 -0.49 29.97 12.39
C THR A 410 -1.94 30.45 12.44
N GLY A 411 -2.39 30.94 13.58
CA GLY A 411 -3.66 31.65 13.69
C GLY A 411 -3.62 33.05 13.06
N LYS A 412 -4.77 33.75 13.03
CA LYS A 412 -4.94 35.03 12.31
C LYS A 412 -3.92 36.11 12.65
N ASN A 413 -3.50 36.16 13.92
CA ASN A 413 -2.63 37.20 14.46
C ASN A 413 -1.37 36.61 15.11
N GLN A 414 -0.83 35.53 14.54
CA GLN A 414 0.33 34.82 15.09
C GLN A 414 1.49 34.79 14.11
N SER A 415 2.69 34.93 14.65
CA SER A 415 3.94 34.72 13.91
C SER A 415 4.24 33.23 13.77
N VAL A 416 4.94 32.87 12.69
CA VAL A 416 5.48 31.53 12.50
C VAL A 416 6.80 31.36 13.25
N HIS A 417 7.06 30.14 13.72
CA HIS A 417 8.29 29.78 14.41
C HIS A 417 9.11 28.76 13.62
N PHE A 418 10.37 29.11 13.37
CA PHE A 418 11.41 28.23 12.81
C PHE A 418 12.59 28.19 13.80
N ILE A 419 12.65 27.19 14.69
CA ILE A 419 13.60 27.14 15.83
C ILE A 419 14.57 25.94 15.69
N PRO A 420 15.84 26.07 16.16
CA PRO A 420 16.99 26.47 15.33
C PRO A 420 17.22 25.53 14.12
N ASP A 421 17.71 26.07 13.01
CA ASP A 421 17.95 25.38 11.72
C ASP A 421 16.70 24.74 11.06
N GLY A 422 15.48 25.16 11.42
CA GLY A 422 14.23 24.68 10.81
C GLY A 422 13.80 23.29 11.30
N LYS A 423 14.57 22.71 12.23
CA LYS A 423 14.32 21.41 12.85
C LYS A 423 13.04 21.37 13.67
N ILE A 424 12.63 22.51 14.21
CA ILE A 424 11.36 22.70 14.89
C ILE A 424 10.56 23.72 14.10
N SER A 425 9.59 23.23 13.32
CA SER A 425 8.64 24.01 12.55
C SER A 425 7.39 23.18 12.28
N PHE A 426 6.27 23.84 12.00
CA PHE A 426 5.05 23.15 11.62
C PHE A 426 5.27 22.24 10.41
N SER A 427 5.86 22.77 9.33
CA SER A 427 6.12 21.99 8.11
C SER A 427 7.02 20.80 8.36
N LYS A 428 8.04 20.91 9.22
CA LYS A 428 8.92 19.77 9.51
C LYS A 428 8.14 18.60 10.11
N TYR A 429 7.28 18.86 11.10
CA TYR A 429 6.46 17.82 11.71
C TYR A 429 5.34 17.32 10.79
N PHE A 430 4.74 18.22 10.00
CA PHE A 430 3.68 17.85 9.05
C PHE A 430 4.21 16.90 7.97
N TRP A 431 5.30 17.27 7.31
CA TRP A 431 5.90 16.45 6.26
C TRP A 431 6.52 15.16 6.80
N ALA A 432 7.03 15.14 8.04
CA ALA A 432 7.45 13.90 8.69
C ALA A 432 6.25 12.96 8.88
N ALA A 433 5.15 13.44 9.43
CA ALA A 433 3.96 12.61 9.59
C ALA A 433 3.37 12.12 8.25
N VAL A 434 3.42 12.94 7.20
CA VAL A 434 3.08 12.51 5.82
C VAL A 434 4.04 11.42 5.35
N SER A 435 5.35 11.57 5.59
CA SER A 435 6.36 10.54 5.28
C SER A 435 6.06 9.20 5.95
N ASP A 436 5.50 9.23 7.15
CA ASP A 436 5.10 8.06 7.93
C ASP A 436 3.73 7.49 7.50
N GLY A 437 3.21 7.89 6.34
CA GLY A 437 1.96 7.38 5.78
C GLY A 437 0.68 7.83 6.51
N ASN A 438 0.75 8.88 7.34
CA ASN A 438 -0.45 9.38 8.03
C ASN A 438 -1.39 10.13 7.06
N ASN A 439 -2.71 9.99 7.29
CA ASN A 439 -3.69 10.85 6.60
C ASN A 439 -3.51 12.32 6.97
N VAL A 440 -4.01 13.22 6.12
CA VAL A 440 -3.80 14.68 6.23
C VAL A 440 -4.21 15.23 7.59
N TYR A 441 -5.33 14.77 8.15
CA TYR A 441 -5.75 15.24 9.47
C TYR A 441 -4.80 14.79 10.58
N LYS A 442 -4.37 13.52 10.55
CA LYS A 442 -3.42 13.00 11.53
C LYS A 442 -2.08 13.73 11.44
N SER A 443 -1.56 13.95 10.23
CA SER A 443 -0.37 14.76 10.00
C SER A 443 -0.50 16.19 10.53
N PHE A 444 -1.64 16.83 10.29
CA PHE A 444 -1.96 18.14 10.86
C PHE A 444 -1.95 18.12 12.40
N THR A 445 -2.62 17.14 13.03
CA THR A 445 -2.67 17.06 14.51
C THR A 445 -1.31 16.81 15.14
N ILE A 446 -0.48 15.93 14.54
CA ILE A 446 0.89 15.69 15.00
C ILE A 446 1.69 17.01 14.95
N ALA A 447 1.64 17.71 13.82
CA ALA A 447 2.34 18.98 13.66
C ALA A 447 1.84 20.06 14.61
N LYS A 448 0.52 20.13 14.80
CA LYS A 448 -0.14 21.07 15.72
C LYS A 448 0.26 20.83 17.17
N ASP A 449 0.22 19.59 17.63
CA ASP A 449 0.54 19.27 19.02
C ASP A 449 2.04 19.44 19.29
N SER A 450 2.89 19.08 18.32
CA SER A 450 4.35 19.26 18.40
C SER A 450 4.74 20.74 18.48
N ILE A 451 4.17 21.58 17.62
CA ILE A 451 4.48 23.01 17.62
C ILE A 451 3.89 23.70 18.83
N LYS A 452 2.67 23.36 19.25
CA LYS A 452 2.01 23.94 20.44
C LYS A 452 2.79 23.65 21.72
N PHE A 453 3.43 22.47 21.82
CA PHE A 453 4.27 22.14 22.97
C PHE A 453 5.52 23.02 23.03
N THR A 454 6.06 23.42 21.88
CA THR A 454 7.37 24.10 21.78
C THR A 454 7.26 25.62 21.63
N CYS A 455 6.21 26.11 20.97
CA CYS A 455 5.95 27.50 20.65
C CYS A 455 4.46 27.82 20.83
N GLU A 456 4.09 29.05 21.19
CA GLU A 456 2.67 29.49 21.20
C GLU A 456 2.12 29.75 19.79
N GLN A 457 2.24 28.76 18.91
CA GLN A 457 1.73 28.75 17.54
C GLN A 457 0.47 27.86 17.47
N ASN A 458 -0.61 28.37 16.86
CA ASN A 458 -1.87 27.64 16.76
C ASN A 458 -2.24 27.37 15.29
N PRO A 459 -1.77 26.24 14.72
CA PRO A 459 -2.18 25.81 13.39
C PRO A 459 -3.69 25.61 13.27
N GLN A 460 -4.22 25.90 12.09
CA GLN A 460 -5.64 25.84 11.74
C GLN A 460 -5.85 24.98 10.49
N ILE A 461 -7.04 24.40 10.36
CA ILE A 461 -7.46 23.60 9.21
C ILE A 461 -8.91 23.97 8.87
N ASP A 462 -9.25 24.03 7.58
CA ASP A 462 -10.62 24.05 7.04
C ASP A 462 -10.69 23.01 5.92
N ASP A 463 -11.57 22.02 6.09
CA ASP A 463 -11.81 20.97 5.10
C ASP A 463 -13.29 20.84 4.72
N ASN A 464 -14.06 21.87 5.05
CA ASN A 464 -15.49 21.96 4.79
C ASN A 464 -15.88 23.23 4.00
N GLY A 465 -14.91 24.09 3.68
CA GLY A 465 -15.01 25.22 2.77
C GLY A 465 -15.72 26.44 3.37
N ASN A 466 -15.80 26.56 4.70
CA ASN A 466 -16.55 27.65 5.32
C ASN A 466 -15.69 28.85 5.76
N GLY A 467 -14.36 28.77 5.62
CA GLY A 467 -13.43 29.84 5.99
C GLY A 467 -13.40 30.18 7.49
N LYS A 468 -13.85 29.24 8.33
CA LYS A 468 -13.90 29.34 9.79
C LYS A 468 -13.02 28.28 10.39
N ASN A 469 -12.39 28.60 11.52
CA ASN A 469 -11.68 27.59 12.29
C ASN A 469 -12.56 27.03 13.40
N LYS A 470 -12.05 25.98 14.07
CA LYS A 470 -12.71 25.33 15.20
C LYS A 470 -13.24 26.24 16.32
N TYR A 471 -12.70 27.46 16.48
CA TYR A 471 -13.17 28.41 17.50
C TYR A 471 -14.36 29.25 17.04
N GLU A 472 -14.61 29.29 15.73
CA GLU A 472 -15.65 30.07 15.06
C GLU A 472 -16.88 29.24 14.70
N ASP A 473 -16.73 27.93 14.46
CA ASP A 473 -17.83 27.04 14.04
C ASP A 473 -17.93 25.71 14.81
N GLY A 474 -17.01 25.44 15.75
CA GLY A 474 -16.95 24.17 16.48
C GLY A 474 -16.04 23.16 15.80
N ASP A 475 -15.86 21.96 16.37
CA ASP A 475 -14.94 20.93 15.85
C ASP A 475 -15.53 20.20 14.62
N ASN A 476 -15.91 20.97 13.58
CA ASN A 476 -16.51 20.46 12.35
C ASN A 476 -15.48 20.12 11.28
N ASP A 477 -14.28 20.70 11.37
CA ASP A 477 -13.17 20.40 10.49
C ASP A 477 -12.48 19.06 10.82
N GLY A 478 -11.92 18.45 9.78
CA GLY A 478 -11.11 17.25 9.85
C GLY A 478 -11.81 15.98 9.36
N ARG A 479 -13.09 16.05 8.99
CA ARG A 479 -13.83 14.86 8.52
C ARG A 479 -13.34 14.40 7.14
N LEU A 480 -13.05 15.35 6.26
CA LEU A 480 -12.52 15.06 4.93
C LEU A 480 -11.05 14.68 5.03
N ALA A 481 -10.27 15.46 5.79
CA ALA A 481 -8.83 15.26 5.93
C ALA A 481 -8.44 13.93 6.61
N ARG A 482 -9.33 13.33 7.43
CA ARG A 482 -9.11 11.98 8.03
C ARG A 482 -9.14 10.85 7.01
N LYS A 483 -9.79 11.07 5.86
CA LYS A 483 -9.99 10.07 4.80
C LYS A 483 -9.11 10.33 3.58
N TYR A 484 -8.26 11.35 3.65
CA TYR A 484 -7.44 11.80 2.54
C TYR A 484 -5.95 11.73 2.89
N PHE A 485 -5.14 11.32 1.92
CA PHE A 485 -3.69 11.21 2.03
C PHE A 485 -3.04 12.12 0.99
N ILE A 486 -1.84 12.62 1.28
CA ILE A 486 -0.99 13.26 0.27
C ILE A 486 -0.14 12.13 -0.33
N GLY A 487 -0.32 11.88 -1.63
CA GLY A 487 0.24 10.72 -2.31
C GLY A 487 -0.37 9.39 -1.86
N ALA A 488 0.42 8.31 -1.92
CA ALA A 488 -0.06 6.95 -1.71
C ALA A 488 -0.35 6.59 -0.24
N GLY A 489 0.09 7.40 0.73
CA GLY A 489 -0.07 7.07 2.16
C GLY A 489 0.73 5.84 2.58
N ILE A 490 1.88 5.60 1.93
CA ILE A 490 2.72 4.43 2.18
C ILE A 490 3.27 4.51 3.60
N MET A 491 2.91 3.52 4.42
CA MET A 491 3.59 3.23 5.67
C MET A 491 4.70 2.22 5.37
N ARG A 492 5.95 2.64 5.56
CA ARG A 492 7.07 1.69 5.52
C ARG A 492 7.11 0.93 6.84
N ALA A 493 7.31 -0.37 6.77
CA ALA A 493 7.63 -1.20 7.93
C ALA A 493 9.09 -0.94 8.36
N ASP A 494 9.41 0.29 8.72
CA ASP A 494 10.66 0.60 9.40
C ASP A 494 10.33 0.79 10.88
N ASN A 495 11.09 0.12 11.74
CA ASN A 495 10.95 0.19 13.19
C ASN A 495 10.69 1.63 13.64
N ASP A 496 9.57 1.86 14.33
CA ASP A 496 9.31 3.10 15.05
C ASP A 496 10.60 3.50 15.79
N PRO A 497 11.14 4.72 15.59
CA PRO A 497 12.23 5.18 16.42
C PRO A 497 11.72 5.30 17.86
N LEU A 498 12.31 4.50 18.74
CA LEU A 498 12.08 4.47 20.19
C LEU A 498 12.16 5.85 20.86
#